data_AF-A0A373CKN2-F1
#
_entry.id   AF-A0A373CKN2-F1
#
_cell.length_a   1.000
_cell.length_b   1.000
_cell.length_c   1.000
_cell.angle_alpha   90.00
_cell.angle_beta   90.00
_cell.angle_gamma   90.00
#
_symmetry.space_group_name_H-M   'P 1'
#
loop_
_entity.id
_entity.type
_entity.pdbx_description
1 polymer ?
#
loop_
_entity_poly.entity_id
_entity_poly.type
_entity_poly.pdbx_seq_one_letter_code
_entity_poly.pdbx_strand_id
1 'polypeptide(L)'
;MKSTEIKDIVNSRILKTVKLPIEFENCDNPIIFKLLNSSLEKRHQRKQLLLPNFENTDTVAIFSDYGGESKDSKYYTYSFVFVDYGELGFFSEKMSFIRKKYGMDNPRKEISFKDAHYGQMFRCIDEYLSFTNNTINGLVFTLAVDKEIASITGASGKKELKQITEKLEGYSHGKWKPAMFEKSMRIIYTLTYFIKLLIPSGKKIFWMTDQDAIMANENKTEDTSKWLSNAINLCKNAPVYDVIGFSPKPYEEEDGYFFTDVLSLADLSAGSIEQLLTRKKGGSEILAPLAEKVIHWSSIQGLGLNKMIFVVEGEGEKITGNFLDLEFPEYMKKAVQVDYVYDVELNKG
;
A
#
# COMPACT_ATOMS: atom_id res chain seq x y z
N MET A 1 8.43 16.71 25.22
CA MET A 1 9.67 15.99 24.85
C MET A 1 10.76 17.00 24.57
N LYS A 2 11.98 16.71 25.00
CA LYS A 2 13.17 17.50 24.62
C LYS A 2 13.47 17.27 23.14
N SER A 3 14.06 18.24 22.44
CA SER A 3 14.37 18.15 21.00
C SER A 3 15.18 16.90 20.62
N THR A 4 16.06 16.43 21.51
CA THR A 4 16.85 15.20 21.33
C THR A 4 15.98 13.93 21.29
N GLU A 5 14.97 13.82 22.14
CA GLU A 5 14.08 12.64 22.22
C GLU A 5 13.26 12.46 20.94
N ILE A 6 12.84 13.56 20.31
CA ILE A 6 12.12 13.52 19.04
C ILE A 6 13.05 13.01 17.93
N LYS A 7 14.30 13.50 17.88
CA LYS A 7 15.28 13.07 16.86
C LYS A 7 15.58 11.58 16.97
N ASP A 8 15.70 11.05 18.18
CA ASP A 8 15.96 9.62 18.40
C ASP A 8 14.79 8.74 17.93
N ILE A 9 13.55 9.15 18.20
CA ILE A 9 12.34 8.45 17.70
C ILE A 9 12.27 8.49 16.18
N VAL A 10 12.52 9.66 15.57
CA VAL A 10 12.49 9.79 14.11
C VAL A 10 13.58 8.94 13.47
N ASN A 11 14.78 8.92 14.05
CA ASN A 11 15.89 8.11 13.55
C ASN A 11 15.64 6.61 13.69
N SER A 12 14.97 6.16 14.76
CA SER A 12 14.64 4.74 14.93
C SER A 12 13.55 4.26 13.98
N ARG A 13 12.64 5.15 13.56
CA ARG A 13 11.49 4.83 12.69
C ARG A 13 11.79 4.88 11.18
N ILE A 14 12.93 5.43 10.77
CA ILE A 14 13.26 5.58 9.35
C ILE A 14 14.37 4.63 8.94
N LEU A 15 14.14 3.87 7.87
CA LEU A 15 15.11 2.94 7.31
C LEU A 15 16.33 3.70 6.79
N LYS A 16 17.49 3.45 7.39
CA LYS A 16 18.75 4.14 7.05
C LYS A 16 19.51 3.50 5.92
N THR A 17 19.43 2.18 5.79
CA THR A 17 20.15 1.42 4.78
C THR A 17 19.15 0.84 3.79
N VAL A 18 19.03 1.50 2.64
CA VAL A 18 18.14 1.10 1.57
C VAL A 18 18.91 0.19 0.60
N LYS A 19 18.49 -1.07 0.48
CA LYS A 19 19.10 -2.05 -0.43
C LYS A 19 18.35 -2.03 -1.76
N LEU A 20 18.86 -1.30 -2.74
CA LEU A 20 18.37 -1.27 -4.12
C LEU A 20 19.52 -1.61 -5.08
N PRO A 21 19.25 -2.17 -6.27
CA PRO A 21 17.93 -2.58 -6.76
C PRO A 21 17.42 -3.88 -6.09
N ILE A 22 16.10 -4.06 -6.09
CA ILE A 22 15.47 -5.36 -5.81
C ILE A 22 15.38 -6.14 -7.11
N GLU A 23 15.94 -7.34 -7.13
CA GLU A 23 16.03 -8.16 -8.33
C GLU A 23 15.62 -9.61 -8.04
N PHE A 24 15.06 -10.28 -9.04
CA PHE A 24 14.98 -11.73 -9.06
C PHE A 24 16.32 -12.38 -9.41
N GLU A 25 16.50 -13.59 -8.91
CA GLU A 25 17.65 -14.44 -9.17
C GLU A 25 17.33 -15.35 -10.36
N ASN A 26 18.24 -15.42 -11.33
CA ASN A 26 18.16 -16.32 -12.48
C ASN A 26 16.96 -16.13 -13.43
N CYS A 27 16.22 -15.02 -13.34
CA CYS A 27 15.18 -14.66 -14.30
C CYS A 27 15.06 -13.14 -14.50
N ASP A 28 14.35 -12.74 -15.55
CA ASP A 28 14.12 -11.34 -15.85
C ASP A 28 13.20 -10.67 -14.82
N ASN A 29 13.60 -9.48 -14.37
CA ASN A 29 12.76 -8.65 -13.52
C ASN A 29 11.46 -8.25 -14.24
N PRO A 30 10.29 -8.39 -13.59
CA PRO A 30 9.03 -7.83 -14.07
C PRO A 30 9.16 -6.33 -14.36
N ILE A 31 8.32 -5.80 -15.27
CA ILE A 31 8.35 -4.37 -15.62
C ILE A 31 8.16 -3.51 -14.37
N ILE A 32 7.25 -3.89 -13.47
CA ILE A 32 7.03 -3.17 -12.21
C ILE A 32 8.28 -3.08 -11.32
N PHE A 33 9.12 -4.12 -11.25
CA PHE A 33 10.39 -4.09 -10.51
C PHE A 33 11.36 -3.08 -11.14
N LYS A 34 11.49 -3.11 -12.47
CA LYS A 34 12.37 -2.18 -13.22
C LYS A 34 11.95 -0.72 -13.01
N LEU A 35 10.65 -0.46 -13.07
CA LEU A 35 10.08 0.88 -12.85
C LEU A 35 10.27 1.36 -11.41
N LEU A 36 10.00 0.50 -10.41
CA LEU A 36 10.18 0.84 -9.00
C LEU A 36 11.65 1.06 -8.65
N ASN A 37 12.57 0.19 -9.09
CA ASN A 37 14.01 0.35 -8.87
C ASN A 37 14.49 1.72 -9.40
N SER A 38 14.21 2.01 -10.68
CA SER A 38 14.63 3.27 -11.32
C SER A 38 14.12 4.50 -10.57
N SER A 39 12.87 4.48 -10.12
CA SER A 39 12.25 5.63 -9.46
C SER A 39 12.64 5.76 -7.99
N LEU A 40 12.81 4.65 -7.26
CA LEU A 40 13.24 4.64 -5.87
C LEU A 40 14.74 4.97 -5.73
N GLU A 41 15.58 4.47 -6.62
CA GLU A 41 17.01 4.82 -6.65
C GLU A 41 17.21 6.32 -6.87
N LYS A 42 16.47 6.92 -7.82
CA LYS A 42 16.48 8.38 -8.04
C LYS A 42 16.07 9.15 -6.79
N ARG A 43 15.02 8.70 -6.09
CA ARG A 43 14.58 9.34 -4.83
C ARG A 43 15.59 9.16 -3.70
N HIS A 44 16.20 7.99 -3.60
CA HIS A 44 17.23 7.70 -2.61
C HIS A 44 18.47 8.59 -2.84
N GLN A 45 18.96 8.69 -4.08
CA GLN A 45 20.06 9.57 -4.46
C GLN A 45 19.78 11.05 -4.16
N ARG A 46 18.52 11.48 -4.32
CA ARG A 46 18.06 12.83 -3.98
C ARG A 46 17.79 13.05 -2.50
N LYS A 47 17.96 12.03 -1.64
CA LYS A 47 17.61 12.08 -0.22
C LYS A 47 16.14 12.43 0.05
N GLN A 48 15.26 11.95 -0.82
CA GLN A 48 13.81 12.15 -0.75
C GLN A 48 13.05 10.85 -0.43
N LEU A 49 13.78 9.75 -0.23
CA LEU A 49 13.18 8.46 0.07
C LEU A 49 13.05 8.28 1.60
N LEU A 50 11.82 8.33 2.08
CA LEU A 50 11.45 8.01 3.45
C LEU A 50 10.71 6.68 3.47
N LEU A 51 11.24 5.72 4.22
CA LEU A 51 10.69 4.39 4.40
C LEU A 51 10.67 4.03 5.88
N PRO A 52 9.65 3.30 6.36
CA PRO A 52 9.60 2.85 7.74
C PRO A 52 10.71 1.84 8.03
N ASN A 53 11.18 1.83 9.27
CA ASN A 53 12.15 0.88 9.76
C ASN A 53 11.46 -0.23 10.55
N PHE A 54 11.65 -1.49 10.12
CA PHE A 54 11.12 -2.68 10.79
C PHE A 54 12.21 -3.57 11.42
N GLU A 55 13.44 -3.07 11.57
CA GLU A 55 14.55 -3.83 12.18
C GLU A 55 14.24 -4.33 13.60
N ASN A 56 13.54 -3.52 14.40
CA ASN A 56 13.17 -3.86 15.79
C ASN A 56 11.76 -4.44 15.94
N THR A 57 11.04 -4.62 14.84
CA THR A 57 9.68 -5.18 14.80
C THR A 57 9.75 -6.70 14.80
N ASP A 58 8.86 -7.41 15.51
CA ASP A 58 8.75 -8.89 15.42
C ASP A 58 7.87 -9.32 14.24
N THR A 59 6.73 -8.65 14.08
CA THR A 59 5.73 -8.94 13.06
C THR A 59 5.39 -7.69 12.26
N VAL A 60 5.50 -7.76 10.94
CA VAL A 60 5.00 -6.71 10.04
C VAL A 60 3.65 -7.14 9.49
N ALA A 61 2.63 -6.35 9.79
CA ALA A 61 1.30 -6.55 9.22
C ALA A 61 1.14 -5.73 7.94
N ILE A 62 0.45 -6.30 6.95
CA ILE A 62 0.21 -5.72 5.64
C ILE A 62 -1.30 -5.75 5.40
N PHE A 63 -1.90 -4.59 5.14
CA PHE A 63 -3.31 -4.48 4.80
C PHE A 63 -3.44 -3.98 3.37
N SER A 64 -4.35 -4.54 2.57
CA SER A 64 -4.48 -4.13 1.18
C SER A 64 -5.91 -4.07 0.70
N ASP A 65 -6.17 -3.11 -0.19
CA ASP A 65 -7.43 -2.98 -0.90
C ASP A 65 -7.20 -2.43 -2.33
N TYR A 66 -8.17 -2.68 -3.21
CA TYR A 66 -8.01 -2.48 -4.66
C TYR A 66 -9.20 -1.74 -5.28
N GLY A 67 -8.89 -0.76 -6.13
CA GLY A 67 -9.87 0.08 -6.79
C GLY A 67 -9.82 0.01 -8.32
N GLY A 68 -10.79 0.68 -8.94
CA GLY A 68 -10.80 0.88 -10.38
C GLY A 68 -11.45 -0.22 -11.20
N GLU A 69 -12.27 -1.10 -10.63
CA GLU A 69 -12.98 -2.13 -11.42
C GLU A 69 -14.18 -1.58 -12.22
N SER A 70 -14.63 -0.36 -11.94
CA SER A 70 -15.74 0.28 -12.66
C SER A 70 -15.37 0.61 -14.11
N LYS A 71 -16.35 0.66 -15.02
CA LYS A 71 -16.09 1.01 -16.43
C LYS A 71 -15.62 2.46 -16.62
N ASP A 72 -16.05 3.36 -15.74
CA ASP A 72 -15.75 4.79 -15.83
C ASP A 72 -14.34 5.14 -15.32
N SER A 73 -13.79 4.27 -14.46
CA SER A 73 -12.42 4.41 -13.96
C SER A 73 -11.39 4.23 -15.07
N LYS A 74 -10.33 5.05 -15.05
CA LYS A 74 -9.21 5.01 -16.01
C LYS A 74 -7.96 4.33 -15.47
N TYR A 75 -7.88 4.09 -14.16
CA TYR A 75 -6.74 3.46 -13.51
C TYR A 75 -7.20 2.30 -12.64
N TYR A 76 -6.42 1.23 -12.61
CA TYR A 76 -6.47 0.27 -11.51
C TYR A 76 -5.63 0.80 -10.36
N THR A 77 -6.14 0.73 -9.14
CA THR A 77 -5.36 1.11 -7.94
C THR A 77 -5.18 -0.06 -7.00
N TYR A 78 -4.00 -0.19 -6.43
CA TYR A 78 -3.63 -1.21 -5.47
C TYR A 78 -2.94 -0.53 -4.29
N SER A 79 -3.62 -0.49 -3.15
CA SER A 79 -3.10 0.14 -1.94
C SER A 79 -2.66 -0.91 -0.94
N PHE A 80 -1.52 -0.66 -0.32
CA PHE A 80 -0.88 -1.52 0.66
C PHE A 80 -0.47 -0.69 1.87
N VAL A 81 -0.70 -1.20 3.06
CA VAL A 81 -0.41 -0.53 4.33
C VAL A 81 0.47 -1.47 5.13
N PHE A 82 1.77 -1.22 5.15
CA PHE A 82 2.77 -1.96 5.92
C PHE A 82 2.91 -1.31 7.28
N VAL A 83 2.79 -2.08 8.37
CA VAL A 83 2.83 -1.53 9.73
C VAL A 83 3.56 -2.44 10.69
N ASP A 84 4.19 -1.85 11.69
CA ASP A 84 4.64 -2.57 12.87
C ASP A 84 3.41 -3.06 13.65
N TYR A 85 3.19 -4.38 13.68
CA TYR A 85 2.06 -4.98 14.38
C TYR A 85 2.09 -4.70 15.88
N GLY A 86 3.28 -4.70 16.50
CA GLY A 86 3.43 -4.52 17.93
C GLY A 86 3.08 -3.10 18.40
N GLU A 87 3.18 -2.11 17.52
CA GLU A 87 2.80 -0.73 17.83
C GLU A 87 1.29 -0.44 17.63
N LEU A 88 0.51 -1.37 17.06
CA LEU A 88 -0.92 -1.16 16.82
C LEU A 88 -1.79 -1.11 18.09
N GLY A 89 -1.26 -1.51 19.24
CA GLY A 89 -1.99 -1.42 20.52
C GLY A 89 -2.43 0.01 20.86
N PHE A 90 -1.53 0.98 20.70
CA PHE A 90 -1.85 2.41 20.93
C PHE A 90 -2.85 2.95 19.90
N PHE A 91 -2.71 2.52 18.64
CA PHE A 91 -3.65 2.85 17.58
C PHE A 91 -5.07 2.33 17.91
N SER A 92 -5.19 1.07 18.30
CA SER A 92 -6.45 0.43 18.67
C SER A 92 -7.16 1.18 19.81
N GLU A 93 -6.41 1.49 20.88
CA GLU A 93 -6.94 2.24 22.02
C GLU A 93 -7.48 3.61 21.58
N LYS A 94 -6.70 4.37 20.81
CA LYS A 94 -7.14 5.69 20.33
C LYS A 94 -8.35 5.59 19.40
N MET A 95 -8.38 4.60 18.52
CA MET A 95 -9.52 4.38 17.63
C MET A 95 -10.81 4.12 18.40
N SER A 96 -10.75 3.43 19.54
CA SER A 96 -11.92 3.26 20.40
C SER A 96 -12.50 4.59 20.89
N PHE A 97 -11.64 5.56 21.25
CA PHE A 97 -12.06 6.90 21.66
C PHE A 97 -12.64 7.71 20.50
N ILE A 98 -11.98 7.66 19.34
CA ILE A 98 -12.45 8.35 18.13
C ILE A 98 -13.83 7.81 17.73
N ARG A 99 -14.01 6.50 17.69
CA ARG A 99 -15.28 5.87 17.35
C ARG A 99 -16.42 6.27 18.30
N LYS A 100 -16.18 6.24 19.61
CA LYS A 100 -17.13 6.72 20.62
C LYS A 100 -17.48 8.20 20.43
N LYS A 101 -16.48 9.05 20.22
CA LYS A 101 -16.67 10.50 20.04
C LYS A 101 -17.62 10.83 18.89
N TYR A 102 -17.55 10.07 17.79
CA TYR A 102 -18.35 10.30 16.60
C TYR A 102 -19.60 9.40 16.50
N GLY A 103 -19.85 8.53 17.49
CA GLY A 103 -20.98 7.60 17.50
C GLY A 103 -20.88 6.54 16.41
N MET A 104 -19.67 6.00 16.16
CA MET A 104 -19.38 4.94 15.18
C MET A 104 -19.11 3.58 15.83
N ASP A 105 -19.34 3.47 17.15
CA ASP A 105 -19.10 2.28 17.96
C ASP A 105 -20.38 1.46 18.24
N ASN A 106 -21.57 2.06 18.15
CA ASN A 106 -22.83 1.35 18.38
C ASN A 106 -24.02 1.85 17.51
N PRO A 107 -24.42 1.11 16.44
CA PRO A 107 -23.75 -0.07 15.91
C PRO A 107 -22.39 0.31 15.30
N ARG A 108 -21.43 -0.62 15.34
CA ARG A 108 -20.11 -0.38 14.73
C ARG A 108 -20.27 -0.17 13.22
N LYS A 109 -19.79 0.96 12.72
CA LYS A 109 -19.77 1.28 11.29
C LYS A 109 -18.34 1.30 10.76
N GLU A 110 -18.10 0.58 9.67
CA GLU A 110 -16.80 0.58 8.98
C GLU A 110 -16.51 1.95 8.38
N ILE A 111 -15.23 2.31 8.36
CA ILE A 111 -14.75 3.47 7.61
C ILE A 111 -14.46 2.95 6.21
N SER A 112 -15.24 3.38 5.22
CA SER A 112 -15.05 2.94 3.83
C SER A 112 -15.22 4.12 2.87
N PHE A 113 -14.56 4.03 1.72
CA PHE A 113 -14.65 5.03 0.67
C PHE A 113 -16.07 5.14 0.10
N LYS A 114 -16.78 4.01 0.01
CA LYS A 114 -18.14 3.93 -0.55
C LYS A 114 -19.19 4.59 0.35
N ASP A 115 -18.92 4.68 1.65
CA ASP A 115 -19.86 5.21 2.64
C ASP A 115 -19.72 6.72 2.90
N ALA A 116 -19.16 7.49 1.96
CA ALA A 116 -18.92 8.94 2.09
C ALA A 116 -20.17 9.76 2.50
N HIS A 117 -21.37 9.25 2.27
CA HIS A 117 -22.64 9.89 2.65
C HIS A 117 -23.02 9.71 4.13
N TYR A 118 -22.35 8.82 4.87
CA TYR A 118 -22.63 8.56 6.27
C TYR A 118 -22.03 9.66 7.16
N GLY A 119 -22.89 10.54 7.67
CA GLY A 119 -22.48 11.77 8.35
C GLY A 119 -21.57 11.57 9.56
N GLN A 120 -21.75 10.51 10.37
CA GLN A 120 -20.82 10.21 11.47
C GLN A 120 -19.42 9.90 10.96
N MET A 121 -19.29 9.04 9.94
CA MET A 121 -17.99 8.66 9.36
C MET A 121 -17.30 9.86 8.71
N PHE A 122 -18.05 10.66 7.96
CA PHE A 122 -17.49 11.85 7.33
C PHE A 122 -16.97 12.88 8.36
N ARG A 123 -17.61 13.01 9.53
CA ARG A 123 -17.11 13.88 10.62
C ARG A 123 -15.89 13.30 11.33
N CYS A 124 -15.74 11.99 11.34
CA CYS A 124 -14.63 11.29 11.98
C CYS A 124 -13.33 11.35 11.15
N ILE A 125 -13.45 11.44 9.82
CA ILE A 125 -12.34 11.13 8.91
C ILE A 125 -11.11 12.02 9.11
N ASP A 126 -11.28 13.31 9.41
CA ASP A 126 -10.13 14.22 9.58
C ASP A 126 -9.30 13.84 10.81
N GLU A 127 -9.95 13.56 11.95
CA GLU A 127 -9.25 13.15 13.18
C GLU A 127 -8.64 11.77 13.03
N TYR A 128 -9.35 10.86 12.36
CA TYR A 128 -8.84 9.53 12.03
C TYR A 128 -7.55 9.58 11.21
N LEU A 129 -7.58 10.25 10.06
CA LEU A 129 -6.44 10.37 9.14
C LEU A 129 -5.29 11.18 9.75
N SER A 130 -5.58 12.30 10.40
CA SER A 130 -4.56 13.13 11.05
C SER A 130 -3.83 12.35 12.15
N PHE A 131 -4.54 11.55 12.94
CA PHE A 131 -3.94 10.72 13.96
C PHE A 131 -2.98 9.68 13.38
N THR A 132 -3.34 9.02 12.27
CA THR A 132 -2.51 7.94 11.70
C THR A 132 -1.14 8.42 11.22
N ASN A 133 -0.97 9.71 10.90
CA ASN A 133 0.31 10.29 10.47
C ASN A 133 1.46 9.95 11.42
N ASN A 134 1.22 9.92 12.73
CA ASN A 134 2.30 9.88 13.71
C ASN A 134 2.26 8.65 14.61
N THR A 135 1.21 7.83 14.54
CA THR A 135 0.94 6.79 15.54
C THR A 135 1.10 5.37 15.03
N ILE A 136 1.20 5.20 13.72
CA ILE A 136 1.48 3.92 13.08
C ILE A 136 2.87 4.03 12.46
N ASN A 137 3.87 3.30 12.94
CA ASN A 137 5.14 3.14 12.21
C ASN A 137 4.87 2.29 10.95
N GLY A 138 4.92 2.90 9.77
CA GLY A 138 4.51 2.20 8.57
C GLY A 138 4.59 2.98 7.26
N LEU A 139 4.13 2.32 6.20
CA LEU A 139 4.04 2.85 4.85
C LEU A 139 2.67 2.55 4.24
N VAL A 140 2.03 3.58 3.71
CA VAL A 140 0.92 3.46 2.77
C VAL A 140 1.48 3.61 1.36
N PHE A 141 1.44 2.55 0.58
CA PHE A 141 1.88 2.55 -0.81
C PHE A 141 0.69 2.29 -1.73
N THR A 142 0.42 3.19 -2.67
CA THR A 142 -0.61 3.01 -3.70
C THR A 142 0.04 2.93 -5.07
N LEU A 143 -0.09 1.78 -5.73
CA LEU A 143 0.20 1.62 -7.14
C LEU A 143 -1.04 1.96 -7.96
N ALA A 144 -0.93 2.91 -8.88
CA ALA A 144 -1.94 3.19 -9.88
C ALA A 144 -1.42 2.79 -11.27
N VAL A 145 -2.21 2.02 -12.02
CA VAL A 145 -1.85 1.53 -13.35
C VAL A 145 -2.92 1.93 -14.33
N ASP A 146 -2.55 2.67 -15.38
CA ASP A 146 -3.46 3.00 -16.47
C ASP A 146 -4.09 1.72 -17.06
N LYS A 147 -5.42 1.71 -17.22
CA LYS A 147 -6.14 0.55 -17.76
C LYS A 147 -5.81 0.22 -19.20
N GLU A 148 -5.23 1.16 -19.93
CA GLU A 148 -4.71 0.91 -21.28
C GLU A 148 -3.52 -0.05 -21.27
N ILE A 149 -2.81 -0.16 -20.14
CA ILE A 149 -1.69 -1.08 -19.98
C ILE A 149 -2.20 -2.49 -19.71
N ALA A 150 -1.95 -3.37 -20.68
CA ALA A 150 -2.35 -4.78 -20.59
C ALA A 150 -1.60 -5.54 -19.49
N SER A 151 -0.30 -5.34 -19.35
CA SER A 151 0.50 -5.99 -18.30
C SER A 151 1.73 -5.19 -17.90
N ILE A 152 2.06 -5.27 -16.61
CA ILE A 152 3.33 -4.78 -16.04
C ILE A 152 4.09 -5.89 -15.30
N THR A 153 3.62 -7.13 -15.46
CA THR A 153 4.07 -8.30 -14.69
C THR A 153 4.84 -9.30 -15.54
N GLY A 154 4.78 -9.19 -16.88
CA GLY A 154 5.63 -9.99 -17.77
C GLY A 154 5.11 -10.17 -19.19
N ALA A 155 3.81 -9.96 -19.45
CA ALA A 155 3.27 -10.10 -20.80
C ALA A 155 3.48 -8.82 -21.63
N SER A 156 3.82 -8.96 -22.90
CA SER A 156 3.87 -7.86 -23.88
C SER A 156 2.50 -7.36 -24.32
N GLY A 157 1.43 -8.11 -24.03
CA GLY A 157 0.06 -7.72 -24.36
C GLY A 157 -0.99 -8.78 -24.01
N LYS A 158 -2.25 -8.51 -24.37
CA LYS A 158 -3.40 -9.35 -24.02
C LYS A 158 -3.31 -10.79 -24.56
N LYS A 159 -2.73 -10.97 -25.75
CA LYS A 159 -2.59 -12.29 -26.39
C LYS A 159 -1.61 -13.19 -25.62
N GLU A 160 -0.44 -12.65 -25.27
CA GLU A 160 0.55 -13.38 -24.49
C GLU A 160 0.05 -13.63 -23.05
N LEU A 161 -0.61 -12.66 -22.43
CA LEU A 161 -1.23 -12.84 -21.11
C LEU A 161 -2.20 -14.03 -21.10
N LYS A 162 -3.01 -14.18 -22.16
CA LYS A 162 -3.91 -15.33 -22.32
C LYS A 162 -3.11 -16.65 -22.41
N GLN A 163 -2.05 -16.70 -23.20
CA GLN A 163 -1.21 -17.89 -23.34
C GLN A 163 -0.51 -18.29 -22.04
N ILE A 164 0.01 -17.31 -21.27
CA ILE A 164 0.59 -17.53 -19.95
C ILE A 164 -0.46 -18.12 -19.00
N THR A 165 -1.66 -17.54 -19.00
CA THR A 165 -2.75 -17.98 -18.12
C THR A 165 -3.24 -19.39 -18.46
N GLU A 166 -3.27 -19.78 -19.73
CA GLU A 166 -3.62 -21.14 -20.17
C GLU A 166 -2.60 -22.18 -19.71
N LYS A 167 -1.29 -21.84 -19.71
CA LYS A 167 -0.23 -22.71 -19.20
C LYS A 167 -0.27 -22.88 -17.68
N LEU A 168 -0.82 -21.89 -16.96
CA LEU A 168 -0.95 -21.90 -15.51
C LEU A 168 -1.92 -22.98 -15.01
N GLU A 169 -2.84 -23.47 -15.83
CA GLU A 169 -3.88 -24.45 -15.42
C GLU A 169 -3.29 -25.73 -14.80
N GLY A 170 -2.07 -26.11 -15.18
CA GLY A 170 -1.36 -27.25 -14.59
C GLY A 170 -0.64 -26.97 -13.26
N TYR A 171 -0.57 -25.71 -12.84
CA TYR A 171 0.21 -25.22 -11.69
C TYR A 171 -0.65 -24.46 -10.66
N SER A 172 -1.96 -24.39 -10.88
CA SER A 172 -2.92 -23.70 -10.03
C SER A 172 -4.17 -24.54 -9.79
N HIS A 173 -4.96 -24.16 -8.78
CA HIS A 173 -6.23 -24.81 -8.46
C HIS A 173 -7.31 -24.36 -9.47
N GLY A 174 -7.20 -24.88 -10.70
CA GLY A 174 -8.12 -24.64 -11.81
C GLY A 174 -7.80 -23.40 -12.64
N LYS A 175 -8.74 -23.03 -13.51
CA LYS A 175 -8.56 -21.95 -14.49
C LYS A 175 -8.56 -20.57 -13.81
N TRP A 176 -7.68 -19.70 -14.28
CA TRP A 176 -7.67 -18.27 -13.97
C TRP A 176 -8.10 -17.48 -15.20
N LYS A 177 -8.87 -16.40 -15.01
CA LYS A 177 -9.14 -15.46 -16.12
C LYS A 177 -7.90 -14.58 -16.32
N PRO A 178 -7.48 -14.24 -17.56
CA PRO A 178 -6.28 -13.45 -17.80
C PRO A 178 -6.21 -12.13 -17.01
N ALA A 179 -7.32 -11.39 -16.95
CA ALA A 179 -7.39 -10.15 -16.16
C ALA A 179 -7.23 -10.39 -14.64
N MET A 180 -7.77 -11.51 -14.14
CA MET A 180 -7.63 -11.90 -12.73
C MET A 180 -6.20 -12.29 -12.39
N PHE A 181 -5.55 -13.02 -13.29
CA PHE A 181 -4.15 -13.41 -13.15
C PHE A 181 -3.24 -12.18 -13.15
N GLU A 182 -3.41 -11.27 -14.10
CA GLU A 182 -2.65 -10.00 -14.13
C GLU A 182 -2.88 -9.18 -12.85
N LYS A 183 -4.13 -9.05 -12.39
CA LYS A 183 -4.46 -8.39 -11.11
C LYS A 183 -3.69 -9.02 -9.95
N SER A 184 -3.70 -10.35 -9.87
CA SER A 184 -3.00 -11.11 -8.82
C SER A 184 -1.49 -10.89 -8.88
N MET A 185 -0.90 -10.93 -10.07
CA MET A 185 0.54 -10.73 -10.25
C MET A 185 0.97 -9.29 -9.95
N ARG A 186 0.15 -8.28 -10.24
CA ARG A 186 0.42 -6.89 -9.84
C ARG A 186 0.49 -6.77 -8.32
N ILE A 187 -0.43 -7.42 -7.62
CA ILE A 187 -0.48 -7.46 -6.16
C ILE A 187 0.75 -8.19 -5.61
N ILE A 188 0.98 -9.42 -6.06
CA ILE A 188 2.07 -10.28 -5.60
C ILE A 188 3.43 -9.65 -5.84
N TYR A 189 3.71 -9.12 -7.04
CA TYR A 189 5.00 -8.51 -7.33
C TYR A 189 5.20 -7.20 -6.59
N THR A 190 4.15 -6.40 -6.39
CA THR A 190 4.25 -5.20 -5.54
C THR A 190 4.55 -5.58 -4.09
N LEU A 191 3.82 -6.53 -3.52
CA LEU A 191 4.08 -7.05 -2.18
C LEU A 191 5.49 -7.60 -2.07
N THR A 192 5.91 -8.46 -3.00
CA THR A 192 7.25 -9.06 -3.02
C THR A 192 8.33 -8.00 -3.00
N TYR A 193 8.20 -6.97 -3.85
CA TYR A 193 9.15 -5.87 -3.92
C TYR A 193 9.30 -5.15 -2.57
N PHE A 194 8.18 -4.74 -1.96
CA PHE A 194 8.21 -4.00 -0.70
C PHE A 194 8.53 -4.88 0.51
N ILE A 195 8.10 -6.14 0.53
CA ILE A 195 8.52 -7.12 1.54
C ILE A 195 10.03 -7.26 1.53
N LYS A 196 10.63 -7.46 0.35
CA LYS A 196 12.09 -7.59 0.20
C LYS A 196 12.84 -6.30 0.55
N LEU A 197 12.24 -5.14 0.29
CA LEU A 197 12.82 -3.83 0.57
C LEU A 197 12.76 -3.45 2.05
N LEU A 198 11.64 -3.74 2.73
CA LEU A 198 11.32 -3.19 4.05
C LEU A 198 11.47 -4.17 5.20
N ILE A 199 11.24 -5.47 4.95
CA ILE A 199 11.10 -6.46 6.02
C ILE A 199 12.39 -7.29 6.10
N PRO A 200 13.14 -7.22 7.22
CA PRO A 200 14.33 -8.03 7.41
C PRO A 200 14.04 -9.53 7.46
N SER A 201 15.05 -10.37 7.23
CA SER A 201 14.95 -11.81 7.44
C SER A 201 14.71 -12.12 8.93
N GLY A 202 14.01 -13.21 9.24
CA GLY A 202 13.70 -13.67 10.59
C GLY A 202 12.49 -12.97 11.23
N LYS A 203 11.71 -12.24 10.43
CA LYS A 203 10.46 -11.61 10.88
C LYS A 203 9.25 -12.47 10.53
N LYS A 204 8.12 -12.16 11.17
CA LYS A 204 6.80 -12.68 10.77
C LYS A 204 6.10 -11.66 9.88
N ILE A 205 5.37 -12.16 8.89
CA ILE A 205 4.54 -11.34 8.01
C ILE A 205 3.09 -11.78 8.18
N PHE A 206 2.19 -10.82 8.34
CA PHE A 206 0.76 -11.05 8.29
C PHE A 206 0.15 -10.20 7.19
N TRP A 207 -0.45 -10.81 6.17
CA TRP A 207 -1.14 -10.08 5.11
C TRP A 207 -2.66 -10.28 5.22
N MET A 208 -3.39 -9.19 5.40
CA MET A 208 -4.85 -9.14 5.33
C MET A 208 -5.30 -8.36 4.09
N THR A 209 -6.25 -8.90 3.37
CA THR A 209 -6.92 -8.24 2.24
C THR A 209 -8.41 -8.51 2.34
N ASP A 210 -9.25 -7.58 1.86
CA ASP A 210 -10.69 -7.86 1.78
C ASP A 210 -10.96 -9.00 0.77
N GLN A 211 -12.14 -9.64 0.87
CA GLN A 211 -12.57 -10.71 -0.03
C GLN A 211 -12.85 -10.17 -1.44
N ASP A 212 -11.80 -9.97 -2.21
CA ASP A 212 -11.87 -9.71 -3.64
C ASP A 212 -11.64 -11.01 -4.43
N ALA A 213 -11.79 -10.92 -5.75
CA ALA A 213 -11.80 -12.04 -6.66
C ALA A 213 -10.47 -12.82 -6.72
N ILE A 214 -9.37 -12.26 -6.19
CA ILE A 214 -8.08 -12.94 -6.03
C ILE A 214 -8.04 -13.90 -4.81
N MET A 215 -8.94 -13.70 -3.84
CA MET A 215 -9.04 -14.46 -2.58
C MET A 215 -10.49 -14.94 -2.35
N ALA A 216 -11.25 -15.13 -3.42
CA ALA A 216 -12.69 -15.40 -3.36
C ALA A 216 -13.07 -16.74 -2.72
N ASN A 217 -12.13 -17.68 -2.63
CA ASN A 217 -12.30 -18.99 -2.02
C ASN A 217 -10.94 -19.56 -1.62
N GLU A 218 -10.95 -20.63 -0.85
CA GLU A 218 -9.75 -21.30 -0.31
C GLU A 218 -8.73 -21.65 -1.40
N ASN A 219 -9.17 -22.16 -2.54
CA ASN A 219 -8.28 -22.51 -3.66
C ASN A 219 -7.55 -21.27 -4.22
N LYS A 220 -8.25 -20.15 -4.40
CA LYS A 220 -7.65 -18.90 -4.88
C LYS A 220 -6.72 -18.29 -3.84
N THR A 221 -7.08 -18.42 -2.56
CA THR A 221 -6.23 -18.04 -1.44
C THR A 221 -4.94 -18.86 -1.40
N GLU A 222 -5.03 -20.17 -1.57
CA GLU A 222 -3.88 -21.07 -1.59
C GLU A 222 -2.95 -20.78 -2.77
N ASP A 223 -3.49 -20.64 -3.98
CA ASP A 223 -2.74 -20.24 -5.18
C ASP A 223 -1.98 -18.92 -4.95
N THR A 224 -2.68 -17.88 -4.49
CA THR A 224 -2.10 -16.55 -4.31
C THR A 224 -1.03 -16.54 -3.21
N SER A 225 -1.24 -17.28 -2.13
CA SER A 225 -0.27 -17.41 -1.03
C SER A 225 1.00 -18.16 -1.48
N LYS A 226 0.85 -19.23 -2.27
CA LYS A 226 1.96 -19.96 -2.90
C LYS A 226 2.74 -19.05 -3.86
N TRP A 227 2.05 -18.28 -4.69
CA TRP A 227 2.70 -17.37 -5.63
C TRP A 227 3.47 -16.25 -4.94
N LEU A 228 2.94 -15.67 -3.85
CA LEU A 228 3.69 -14.70 -3.05
C LEU A 228 4.96 -15.33 -2.47
N SER A 229 4.83 -16.50 -1.84
CA SER A 229 5.97 -17.22 -1.25
C SER A 229 7.04 -17.54 -2.30
N ASN A 230 6.62 -18.01 -3.48
CA ASN A 230 7.52 -18.29 -4.60
C ASN A 230 8.20 -17.01 -5.12
N ALA A 231 7.46 -15.92 -5.28
CA ALA A 231 8.03 -14.66 -5.76
C ALA A 231 9.08 -14.09 -4.79
N ILE A 232 8.86 -14.20 -3.47
CA ILE A 232 9.85 -13.84 -2.45
C ILE A 232 11.11 -14.71 -2.58
N ASN A 233 10.94 -16.02 -2.75
CA ASN A 233 12.05 -16.97 -2.90
C ASN A 233 12.82 -16.80 -4.21
N LEU A 234 12.21 -16.18 -5.22
CA LEU A 234 12.88 -15.81 -6.47
C LEU A 234 13.73 -14.55 -6.31
N CYS A 235 13.60 -13.76 -5.25
CA CYS A 235 14.45 -12.59 -5.06
C CYS A 235 15.92 -12.98 -4.80
N LYS A 236 16.86 -12.22 -5.36
CA LYS A 236 18.28 -12.34 -5.05
C LYS A 236 18.52 -12.14 -3.55
N ASN A 237 19.30 -13.04 -2.94
CA ASN A 237 19.49 -13.12 -1.50
C ASN A 237 18.15 -13.18 -0.76
N ALA A 238 17.24 -14.06 -1.20
CA ALA A 238 15.88 -14.17 -0.66
C ALA A 238 15.89 -14.20 0.88
N PRO A 239 15.07 -13.37 1.54
CA PRO A 239 14.93 -13.39 2.99
C PRO A 239 14.20 -14.67 3.41
N VAL A 240 14.59 -15.20 4.56
CA VAL A 240 13.87 -16.28 5.24
C VAL A 240 12.99 -15.65 6.31
N TYR A 241 11.69 -15.89 6.25
CA TYR A 241 10.72 -15.41 7.24
C TYR A 241 10.27 -16.56 8.13
N ASP A 242 10.01 -16.26 9.41
CA ASP A 242 9.57 -17.27 10.38
C ASP A 242 8.17 -17.79 10.04
N VAL A 243 7.28 -16.87 9.68
CA VAL A 243 5.91 -17.14 9.28
C VAL A 243 5.47 -16.12 8.24
N ILE A 244 4.74 -16.58 7.21
CA ILE A 244 3.95 -15.72 6.33
C ILE A 244 2.49 -16.16 6.47
N GLY A 245 1.72 -15.38 7.22
CA GLY A 245 0.30 -15.60 7.47
C GLY A 245 -0.56 -14.76 6.54
N PHE A 246 -1.76 -15.25 6.24
CA PHE A 246 -2.70 -14.64 5.31
C PHE A 246 -4.11 -14.69 5.88
N SER A 247 -4.88 -13.61 5.73
CA SER A 247 -6.31 -13.62 6.03
C SER A 247 -7.12 -12.87 4.98
N PRO A 248 -8.10 -13.51 4.31
CA PRO A 248 -8.99 -12.84 3.37
C PRO A 248 -10.13 -12.10 4.08
N LYS A 249 -10.22 -12.19 5.42
CA LYS A 249 -11.28 -11.58 6.23
C LYS A 249 -10.71 -11.05 7.55
N PRO A 250 -11.31 -9.99 8.11
CA PRO A 250 -11.11 -9.65 9.51
C PRO A 250 -11.53 -10.81 10.41
N TYR A 251 -10.88 -10.96 11.57
CA TYR A 251 -11.32 -11.90 12.60
C TYR A 251 -12.67 -11.42 13.17
N GLU A 252 -13.58 -12.36 13.44
CA GLU A 252 -14.96 -12.05 13.88
C GLU A 252 -15.03 -11.54 15.34
N GLU A 253 -13.94 -11.64 16.09
CA GLU A 253 -13.86 -11.22 17.49
C GLU A 253 -13.72 -9.70 17.64
N GLU A 254 -14.12 -9.15 18.79
CA GLU A 254 -14.04 -7.70 19.08
C GLU A 254 -12.61 -7.14 18.92
N ASP A 255 -11.60 -7.97 19.17
CA ASP A 255 -10.19 -7.61 18.99
C ASP A 255 -9.78 -7.54 17.51
N GLY A 256 -10.52 -8.17 16.59
CA GLY A 256 -10.27 -8.10 15.15
C GLY A 256 -10.66 -6.77 14.51
N TYR A 257 -11.37 -5.91 15.25
CA TYR A 257 -11.97 -4.70 14.73
C TYR A 257 -10.97 -3.58 14.42
N PHE A 258 -9.83 -3.49 15.10
CA PHE A 258 -8.84 -2.47 14.73
C PHE A 258 -8.13 -2.82 13.41
N PHE A 259 -8.13 -4.09 12.99
CA PHE A 259 -7.65 -4.46 11.66
C PHE A 259 -8.51 -3.85 10.56
N THR A 260 -9.83 -3.75 10.77
CA THR A 260 -10.69 -3.07 9.79
C THR A 260 -10.41 -1.58 9.75
N ASP A 261 -10.07 -0.97 10.90
CA ASP A 261 -9.61 0.43 10.93
C ASP A 261 -8.32 0.60 10.09
N VAL A 262 -7.28 -0.23 10.28
CA VAL A 262 -6.06 -0.12 9.45
C VAL A 262 -6.35 -0.44 7.97
N LEU A 263 -7.17 -1.45 7.68
CA LEU A 263 -7.59 -1.81 6.33
C LEU A 263 -8.30 -0.65 5.61
N SER A 264 -9.08 0.16 6.33
CA SER A 264 -9.70 1.37 5.79
C SER A 264 -8.70 2.36 5.20
N LEU A 265 -7.44 2.41 5.69
CA LEU A 265 -6.41 3.25 5.06
C LEU A 265 -6.12 2.81 3.62
N ALA A 266 -6.12 1.50 3.37
CA ALA A 266 -5.91 0.96 2.04
C ALA A 266 -7.09 1.30 1.12
N ASP A 267 -8.33 1.07 1.56
CA ASP A 267 -9.56 1.37 0.80
C ASP A 267 -9.68 2.86 0.46
N LEU A 268 -9.55 3.72 1.47
CA LEU A 268 -9.58 5.17 1.30
C LEU A 268 -8.52 5.63 0.30
N SER A 269 -7.29 5.11 0.41
CA SER A 269 -6.20 5.45 -0.51
C SER A 269 -6.48 4.94 -1.92
N ALA A 270 -6.93 3.70 -2.08
CA ALA A 270 -7.21 3.10 -3.38
C ALA A 270 -8.32 3.86 -4.12
N GLY A 271 -9.44 4.13 -3.44
CA GLY A 271 -10.59 4.85 -4.00
C GLY A 271 -10.30 6.31 -4.31
N SER A 272 -9.58 7.01 -3.41
CA SER A 272 -9.30 8.44 -3.59
C SER A 272 -8.27 8.71 -4.69
N ILE A 273 -7.22 7.88 -4.79
CA ILE A 273 -6.22 8.00 -5.86
C ILE A 273 -6.81 7.60 -7.21
N GLU A 274 -7.66 6.57 -7.25
CA GLU A 274 -8.40 6.19 -8.46
C GLU A 274 -9.23 7.36 -8.96
N GLN A 275 -10.04 7.96 -8.08
CA GLN A 275 -10.89 9.09 -8.45
C GLN A 275 -10.04 10.28 -8.92
N LEU A 276 -8.95 10.62 -8.22
CA LEU A 276 -8.06 11.71 -8.59
C LEU A 276 -7.50 11.54 -10.01
N LEU A 277 -6.92 10.37 -10.30
CA LEU A 277 -6.27 10.11 -11.58
C LEU A 277 -7.29 9.99 -12.72
N THR A 278 -8.41 9.32 -12.47
CA THR A 278 -9.53 9.22 -13.43
C THR A 278 -10.07 10.61 -13.79
N ARG A 279 -10.29 11.49 -12.80
CA ARG A 279 -10.79 12.85 -13.03
C ARG A 279 -9.77 13.71 -13.76
N LYS A 280 -8.50 13.68 -13.34
CA LYS A 280 -7.40 14.39 -14.02
C LYS A 280 -7.26 13.96 -15.48
N LYS A 281 -7.26 12.66 -15.78
CA LYS A 281 -7.22 12.15 -17.16
C LYS A 281 -8.46 12.55 -17.96
N GLY A 282 -9.61 12.73 -17.31
CA GLY A 282 -10.84 13.24 -17.90
C GLY A 282 -10.95 14.77 -17.99
N GLY A 283 -9.93 15.53 -17.58
CA GLY A 283 -9.93 17.01 -17.61
C GLY A 283 -10.77 17.66 -16.50
N SER A 284 -11.03 16.96 -15.39
CA SER A 284 -11.73 17.49 -14.22
C SER A 284 -10.85 17.43 -12.98
N GLU A 285 -10.91 18.47 -12.16
CA GLU A 285 -10.18 18.53 -10.88
C GLU A 285 -11.10 18.40 -9.66
N ILE A 286 -12.41 18.21 -9.89
CA ILE A 286 -13.40 18.14 -8.82
C ILE A 286 -13.40 16.72 -8.23
N LEU A 287 -13.02 16.63 -6.96
CA LEU A 287 -13.07 15.41 -6.17
C LEU A 287 -14.33 15.36 -5.31
N ALA A 288 -14.74 14.15 -4.93
CA ALA A 288 -15.70 14.00 -3.85
C ALA A 288 -15.09 14.50 -2.54
N PRO A 289 -15.88 15.06 -1.60
CA PRO A 289 -15.34 15.63 -0.36
C PRO A 289 -14.50 14.65 0.48
N LEU A 290 -14.85 13.36 0.48
CA LEU A 290 -14.05 12.34 1.17
C LEU A 290 -12.70 12.14 0.49
N ALA A 291 -12.68 12.03 -0.84
CA ALA A 291 -11.46 11.88 -1.60
C ALA A 291 -10.53 13.08 -1.41
N GLU A 292 -11.07 14.30 -1.40
CA GLU A 292 -10.28 15.51 -1.13
C GLU A 292 -9.56 15.45 0.22
N LYS A 293 -10.25 15.01 1.28
CA LYS A 293 -9.66 14.83 2.62
C LYS A 293 -8.54 13.79 2.63
N VAL A 294 -8.73 12.67 1.93
CA VAL A 294 -7.71 11.61 1.82
C VAL A 294 -6.53 12.08 0.98
N ILE A 295 -6.75 12.76 -0.15
CA ILE A 295 -5.67 13.34 -0.98
C ILE A 295 -4.87 14.36 -0.18
N HIS A 296 -5.54 15.19 0.62
CA HIS A 296 -4.87 16.08 1.55
C HIS A 296 -4.02 15.32 2.57
N TRP A 297 -4.55 14.30 3.24
CA TRP A 297 -3.78 13.46 4.15
C TRP A 297 -2.57 12.78 3.48
N SER A 298 -2.74 12.26 2.25
CA SER A 298 -1.67 11.63 1.48
C SER A 298 -0.55 12.59 1.08
N SER A 299 -0.83 13.91 1.03
CA SER A 299 0.18 14.94 0.79
C SER A 299 1.10 15.21 1.99
N ILE A 300 0.74 14.70 3.17
CA ILE A 300 1.46 14.98 4.43
C ILE A 300 2.26 13.74 4.88
N GLN A 301 3.58 13.88 4.99
CA GLN A 301 4.49 12.82 5.43
C GLN A 301 4.72 12.85 6.94
N GLY A 302 3.86 12.15 7.69
CA GLY A 302 4.01 12.03 9.13
C GLY A 302 5.24 11.23 9.59
N LEU A 303 5.60 11.36 10.87
CA LEU A 303 6.75 10.66 11.47
C LEU A 303 6.51 9.16 11.66
N GLY A 304 5.25 8.74 11.74
CA GLY A 304 4.87 7.34 11.83
C GLY A 304 4.63 6.75 10.46
N LEU A 305 3.63 7.30 9.76
CA LEU A 305 3.06 6.68 8.57
C LEU A 305 3.45 7.47 7.34
N ASN A 306 4.41 6.94 6.59
CA ASN A 306 4.83 7.49 5.29
C ASN A 306 3.80 7.12 4.22
N LYS A 307 3.67 7.96 3.17
CA LYS A 307 2.77 7.69 2.04
C LYS A 307 3.51 7.83 0.71
N MET A 308 3.27 6.90 -0.20
CA MET A 308 3.88 6.89 -1.52
C MET A 308 2.84 6.48 -2.55
N ILE A 309 2.71 7.27 -3.63
CA ILE A 309 1.81 6.98 -4.74
C ILE A 309 2.66 6.79 -5.98
N PHE A 310 2.61 5.61 -6.60
CA PHE A 310 3.35 5.30 -7.81
C PHE A 310 2.40 5.11 -8.97
N VAL A 311 2.54 5.93 -10.00
CA VAL A 311 1.64 5.95 -11.16
C VAL A 311 2.38 5.39 -12.36
N VAL A 312 1.77 4.39 -13.01
CA VAL A 312 2.28 3.72 -14.19
C VAL A 312 1.38 4.05 -15.38
N GLU A 313 1.98 4.66 -16.40
CA GLU A 313 1.29 5.18 -17.58
C GLU A 313 1.95 4.69 -18.87
N GLY A 314 1.12 4.49 -19.89
CA GLY A 314 1.54 4.07 -21.22
C GLY A 314 1.46 5.22 -22.20
N GLU A 315 2.51 5.42 -23.00
CA GLU A 315 2.51 6.31 -24.16
C GLU A 315 2.98 5.52 -25.37
N GLY A 316 2.03 5.08 -26.20
CA GLY A 316 2.30 4.12 -27.28
C GLY A 316 2.80 2.78 -26.73
N GLU A 317 3.99 2.35 -27.16
CA GLU A 317 4.64 1.12 -26.68
C GLU A 317 5.45 1.32 -25.39
N LYS A 318 5.64 2.57 -24.95
CA LYS A 318 6.48 2.88 -23.80
C LYS A 318 5.64 2.90 -22.52
N ILE A 319 6.07 2.12 -21.54
CA ILE A 319 5.52 2.18 -20.17
C ILE A 319 6.48 2.98 -19.30
N THR A 320 5.95 3.95 -18.56
CA THR A 320 6.71 4.74 -17.59
C THR A 320 6.07 4.62 -16.21
N GLY A 321 6.87 4.78 -15.16
CA GLY A 321 6.41 4.71 -13.78
C GLY A 321 7.06 5.83 -12.98
N ASN A 322 6.25 6.72 -12.43
CA ASN A 322 6.71 7.87 -11.66
C ASN A 322 5.94 7.95 -10.36
N PHE A 323 6.62 8.42 -9.31
CA PHE A 323 5.90 8.75 -8.10
C PHE A 323 5.15 10.07 -8.27
N LEU A 324 3.90 10.10 -7.82
CA LEU A 324 3.08 11.29 -7.77
C LEU A 324 3.31 12.00 -6.45
N ASP A 325 3.97 13.15 -6.51
CA ASP A 325 4.09 14.06 -5.38
C ASP A 325 2.87 14.99 -5.36
N LEU A 326 2.06 14.86 -4.30
CA LEU A 326 0.88 15.68 -4.08
C LEU A 326 1.31 17.01 -3.44
N GLU A 327 1.62 18.01 -4.26
CA GLU A 327 1.98 19.33 -3.75
C GLU A 327 0.74 20.20 -3.58
N PHE A 328 0.33 20.42 -2.34
CA PHE A 328 -0.73 21.38 -1.99
C PHE A 328 -0.20 22.45 -1.03
N PRO A 329 0.28 23.58 -1.55
CA PRO A 329 0.92 24.64 -0.75
C PRO A 329 0.06 25.18 0.40
N GLU A 330 -1.26 25.13 0.26
CA GLU A 330 -2.20 25.59 1.30
C GLU A 330 -2.27 24.65 2.51
N TYR A 331 -2.07 23.36 2.27
CA TYR A 331 -2.03 22.33 3.30
C TYR A 331 -0.68 22.28 4.01
N MET A 332 0.39 22.63 3.28
CA MET A 332 1.71 22.81 3.85
C MET A 332 1.77 23.85 4.99
N LYS A 333 0.86 24.83 4.95
CA LYS A 333 0.74 25.89 5.96
C LYS A 333 -0.03 25.47 7.22
N LYS A 334 -0.79 24.37 7.15
CA LYS A 334 -1.69 23.90 8.22
C LYS A 334 -1.19 22.66 8.94
N ALA A 335 -0.24 21.91 8.38
CA ALA A 335 0.27 20.72 9.05
C ALA A 335 1.18 21.10 10.22
N VAL A 336 1.21 20.25 11.25
CA VAL A 336 1.97 20.51 12.47
C VAL A 336 3.45 20.25 12.17
N GLN A 337 4.38 20.89 12.88
CA GLN A 337 5.83 20.71 12.66
C GLN A 337 6.28 19.24 12.78
N VAL A 338 5.54 18.43 13.56
CA VAL A 338 5.74 16.98 13.69
C VAL A 338 5.18 16.17 12.51
N ASP A 339 4.41 16.77 11.61
CA ASP A 339 3.93 16.11 10.39
C ASP A 339 4.93 16.22 9.23
N TYR A 340 6.12 16.75 9.51
CA TYR A 340 7.18 16.92 8.54
C TYR A 340 8.50 16.39 9.09
N VAL A 341 9.15 15.61 8.25
CA VAL A 341 10.48 15.09 8.50
C VAL A 341 11.51 16.10 7.96
N TYR A 342 11.85 17.14 8.76
CA TYR A 342 12.76 18.20 8.30
C TYR A 342 14.26 17.91 8.48
N ASP A 343 14.64 17.03 9.41
CA ASP A 343 16.05 16.78 9.79
C ASP A 343 16.31 15.27 9.98
N VAL A 344 16.30 14.52 8.88
CA VAL A 344 16.73 13.12 8.91
C VAL A 344 18.02 12.97 8.14
N GLU A 345 19.07 12.62 8.86
CA GLU A 345 20.31 12.15 8.24
C GLU A 345 20.00 10.83 7.55
N LEU A 346 19.75 10.93 6.25
CA LEU A 346 19.72 9.80 5.33
C LEU A 346 21.17 9.51 4.97
N ASN A 347 21.65 8.34 5.40
CA ASN A 347 22.99 7.88 5.06
C ASN A 347 23.11 7.71 3.54
N LYS A 348 24.30 8.01 3.01
CA LYS A 348 24.67 7.52 1.69
C LYS A 348 24.86 6.01 1.83
N GLY A 349 24.01 5.22 1.18
CA GLY A 349 24.34 3.85 0.83
C GLY A 349 25.56 3.82 -0.08
#